data_AF-A0A832JSJ1-F1
#
_entry.id   AF-A0A832JSJ1-F1
#
_cell.length_a   1.000
_cell.length_b   1.000
_cell.length_c   1.000
_cell.angle_alpha   90.00
_cell.angle_beta   90.00
_cell.angle_gamma   90.00
#
_symmetry.space_group_name_H-M   'P 1'
#
loop_
_entity.id
_entity.type
_entity.pdbx_description
1 polymer ?
#
loop_
_entity_poly.entity_id
_entity_poly.type
_entity_poly.pdbx_seq_one_letter_code
_entity_poly.pdbx_strand_id
1 'polypeptide(L)' 'MSDLQGLGRLLAFAGLLLLVVGLALMLLGRLGGLGLGRLPGDVVLERRGFVLYFPIATSLVLSLVLTLILNLLFRR' A
#
# COMPACT_ATOMS: atom_id res chain seq x y z
N MET A 1 -14.68 30.86 -2.30
CA MET A 1 -13.44 30.28 -2.90
C MET A 1 -12.77 29.25 -1.99
N SER A 2 -12.95 29.35 -0.66
CA SER A 2 -12.50 28.37 0.33
C SER A 2 -13.16 26.99 0.21
N ASP A 3 -14.46 26.95 -0.13
CA ASP A 3 -15.25 25.71 -0.09
C ASP A 3 -14.87 24.72 -1.20
N LEU A 4 -14.61 25.25 -2.40
CA LEU A 4 -14.10 24.46 -3.54
C LEU A 4 -12.70 23.89 -3.28
N GLN A 5 -11.85 24.62 -2.53
CA GLN A 5 -10.53 24.14 -2.16
C GLN A 5 -10.60 23.01 -1.12
N GLY A 6 -11.52 23.10 -0.14
CA GLY A 6 -11.77 22.03 0.83
C GLY A 6 -12.28 20.77 0.16
N LEU A 7 -13.27 20.90 -0.73
CA LEU A 7 -13.79 19.80 -1.54
C LEU A 7 -12.72 19.18 -2.44
N GLY A 8 -11.88 20.01 -3.09
CA GLY A 8 -10.78 19.53 -3.93
C GLY A 8 -9.75 18.69 -3.16
N ARG A 9 -9.39 19.09 -1.94
CA ARG A 9 -8.48 18.31 -1.08
C ARG A 9 -9.11 16.98 -0.65
N LEU A 10 -10.40 17.00 -0.31
CA LEU A 10 -11.12 15.78 0.09
C LEU A 10 -11.21 14.79 -1.08
N LEU A 11 -11.51 15.27 -2.28
CA LEU A 11 -11.55 14.44 -3.49
C LEU A 11 -10.17 13.87 -3.84
N ALA A 12 -9.11 14.68 -3.75
CA ALA A 12 -7.74 14.22 -3.99
C ALA A 12 -7.33 13.13 -2.99
N PHE A 13 -7.67 13.29 -1.71
CA PHE A 13 -7.36 12.30 -0.68
C PHE A 13 -8.15 11.00 -0.87
N ALA A 14 -9.44 11.10 -1.16
CA ALA A 14 -10.29 9.94 -1.45
C ALA A 14 -9.77 9.16 -2.67
N GLY A 15 -9.38 9.86 -3.74
CA GLY A 15 -8.80 9.23 -4.93
C GLY A 15 -7.49 8.51 -4.65
N LEU A 16 -6.59 9.12 -3.87
CA LEU A 16 -5.34 8.48 -3.45
C LEU A 16 -5.62 7.21 -2.62
N LEU A 17 -6.55 7.28 -1.68
CA LEU A 17 -6.89 6.16 -0.81
C LEU A 17 -7.51 5.00 -1.61
N LEU A 18 -8.41 5.30 -2.55
CA LEU A 18 -8.98 4.31 -3.46
C LEU A 18 -7.91 3.65 -4.35
N LEU A 19 -6.93 4.42 -4.84
CA LEU A 19 -5.83 3.90 -5.64
C LEU A 19 -4.96 2.92 -4.82
N VAL A 20 -4.63 3.28 -3.58
CA VAL A 20 -3.87 2.41 -2.66
C VAL A 20 -4.63 1.12 -2.37
N VAL A 21 -5.93 1.21 -2.06
CA VAL A 21 -6.78 0.04 -1.80
C VAL A 21 -6.89 -0.84 -3.05
N GLY A 22 -7.10 -0.24 -4.23
CA GLY A 22 -7.17 -0.96 -5.50
C GLY A 22 -5.89 -1.72 -5.81
N LEU A 23 -4.73 -1.10 -5.62
CA LEU A 23 -3.43 -1.77 -5.79
C LEU A 23 -3.23 -2.91 -4.79
N ALA A 24 -3.61 -2.70 -3.52
CA ALA A 24 -3.54 -3.74 -2.49
C ALA A 24 -4.43 -4.95 -2.85
N LEU A 25 -5.66 -4.71 -3.31
CA LEU A 25 -6.56 -5.77 -3.76
C LEU A 25 -6.06 -6.48 -5.01
N MET A 26 -5.43 -5.76 -5.95
CA MET A 26 -4.80 -6.35 -7.13
C MET A 26 -3.64 -7.28 -6.76
N LEU A 27 -2.82 -6.88 -5.79
CA LEU A 27 -1.72 -7.68 -5.24
C LEU A 27 -2.25 -8.92 -4.49
N LEU A 28 -3.30 -8.75 -3.68
CA LEU A 28 -4.02 -9.84 -3.00
C LEU A 28 -4.66 -10.83 -3.98
N GLY A 29 -5.29 -10.35 -5.05
CA GLY A 29 -5.87 -11.19 -6.10
C GLY A 29 -4.81 -11.97 -6.88
N ARG A 30 -3.66 -11.35 -7.18
CA ARG A 30 -2.51 -12.05 -7.78
C ARG A 30 -1.90 -13.09 -6.84
N LEU A 31 -1.93 -12.86 -5.52
CA LEU A 31 -1.51 -13.82 -4.52
C LEU A 31 -2.45 -15.03 -4.39
N GLY A 32 -3.75 -14.79 -4.49
CA GLY A 32 -4.76 -15.85 -4.38
C GLY A 32 -4.87 -16.76 -5.61
N GLY A 33 -4.54 -16.27 -6.81
CA GLY A 33 -4.76 -17.00 -8.06
C GLY A 33 -3.67 -18.00 -8.47
N LEU A 34 -2.50 -18.00 -7.83
CA LEU A 34 -1.32 -18.76 -8.31
C LEU A 34 -0.99 -20.04 -7.52
N GLY A 35 -1.76 -20.42 -6.50
CA GLY A 35 -1.53 -21.67 -5.74
C GLY A 35 -0.15 -21.78 -5.06
N LEU A 36 0.62 -20.69 -5.04
CA LEU A 36 1.98 -20.59 -4.53
C LEU A 36 2.08 -19.20 -3.88
N GLY A 37 1.97 -19.16 -2.54
CA GLY A 37 2.02 -17.94 -1.74
C GLY A 37 3.39 -17.26 -1.73
N ARG A 38 3.85 -16.78 -2.89
CA ARG A 38 5.13 -16.10 -3.09
C ARG A 38 4.92 -14.90 -3.99
N LEU A 39 4.81 -13.69 -3.42
CA LEU A 39 4.94 -12.48 -4.22
C LEU A 39 6.35 -12.45 -4.82
N PRO A 40 6.52 -12.13 -6.11
CA PRO A 40 7.81 -11.67 -6.60
C PRO A 40 8.11 -10.31 -5.93
N GLY A 41 8.91 -10.32 -4.86
CA GLY A 41 9.27 -9.15 -4.06
C GLY A 41 9.19 -9.36 -2.54
N ASP A 42 8.40 -10.32 -2.07
CA ASP A 42 8.45 -10.75 -0.66
C ASP A 42 9.49 -11.85 -0.51
N VAL A 43 10.50 -11.59 0.29
CA VAL A 43 11.57 -12.57 0.53
C VAL A 43 11.05 -13.58 1.53
N VAL A 44 10.71 -14.77 1.04
CA VAL A 44 10.33 -15.90 1.90
C VAL A 44 11.52 -16.84 2.00
N LEU A 45 12.14 -16.85 3.17
CA LEU A 45 13.22 -17.79 3.48
C LEU A 45 12.62 -19.01 4.17
N GLU A 46 12.40 -20.07 3.41
CA GLU A 46 12.04 -21.40 3.94
C GLU A 46 13.31 -22.23 4.14
N ARG A 47 13.52 -22.70 5.38
CA ARG A 47 14.44 -23.78 5.73
C ARG A 47 13.67 -24.88 6.47
N ARG A 48 14.25 -26.08 6.57
CA ARG A 48 13.65 -27.22 7.29
C ARG A 48 13.27 -26.79 8.72
N GLY A 49 11.97 -26.58 8.97
CA GLY A 49 11.41 -26.15 10.26
C GLY A 49 11.36 -24.64 10.52
N PHE A 50 11.73 -23.79 9.56
CA PHE A 50 11.77 -22.33 9.74
C PHE A 50 11.26 -21.59 8.50
N VAL A 51 10.31 -20.67 8.68
CA VAL A 51 9.79 -19.82 7.61
C VAL A 51 9.84 -18.37 8.05
N LEU A 52 10.58 -17.55 7.30
CA LEU A 52 10.71 -16.11 7.53
C LEU A 52 10.12 -15.36 6.34
N TYR A 53 9.07 -14.59 6.58
CA TYR A 53 8.40 -13.76 5.57
C TYR A 53 8.86 -12.30 5.70
N PHE A 54 9.45 -11.75 4.64
CA PHE A 54 9.86 -10.35 4.56
C PHE A 54 9.01 -9.58 3.52
N PRO A 55 7.94 -8.87 3.96
CA PRO A 55 7.04 -8.17 3.07
C PRO A 55 7.57 -6.80 2.64
N ILE A 56 8.64 -6.80 1.85
CA ILE A 56 9.39 -5.59 1.44
C ILE A 56 8.51 -4.68 0.56
N ALA A 57 7.77 -5.24 -0.37
CA ALA A 57 6.89 -4.46 -1.25
C ALA A 57 5.78 -3.76 -0.45
N THR A 58 5.13 -4.50 0.45
CA THR A 58 4.04 -3.97 1.29
C THR A 58 4.55 -2.86 2.22
N SER A 59 5.69 -3.07 2.88
CA SER A 59 6.29 -2.07 3.77
C SER A 59 6.71 -0.79 3.03
N LEU A 60 7.22 -0.89 1.80
CA LEU A 60 7.53 0.26 0.96
C LEU A 60 6.28 1.07 0.58
N VAL A 61 5.22 0.39 0.12
CA VAL A 61 3.95 1.05 -0.23
C VAL A 61 3.35 1.73 1.00
N LEU A 62 3.29 1.02 2.12
CA LEU A 62 2.76 1.55 3.39
C LEU A 62 3.56 2.79 3.83
N SER A 63 4.89 2.73 3.78
CA SER A 63 5.78 3.84 4.13
C SER A 63 5.57 5.05 3.23
N LEU A 64 5.45 4.85 1.92
CA LEU A 64 5.23 5.94 0.95
C LEU A 64 3.88 6.63 1.20
N VAL A 65 2.81 5.85 1.40
CA VAL A 65 1.47 6.38 1.71
C VAL A 65 1.49 7.14 3.02
N LEU A 66 2.07 6.57 4.07
CA LEU A 66 2.15 7.22 5.37
C LEU A 66 2.97 8.50 5.30
N THR A 67 4.08 8.50 4.55
CA THR A 67 4.91 9.69 4.33
C THR A 67 4.12 10.79 3.61
N LEU A 68 3.35 10.46 2.57
CA LEU A 68 2.51 11.43 1.86
C LEU A 68 1.42 12.01 2.77
N ILE A 69 0.76 11.16 3.57
CA ILE A 69 -0.26 11.59 4.53
C ILE A 69 0.36 12.51 5.60
N LEU A 70 1.45 12.08 6.24
CA LEU A 70 2.11 12.86 7.28
C LEU A 70 2.63 14.19 6.73
N ASN A 71 3.25 14.17 5.54
CA ASN A 71 3.75 15.39 4.92
C ASN A 71 2.60 16.34 4.60
N LEU A 72 1.46 15.85 4.09
CA LEU A 72 0.30 16.69 3.81
C LEU A 72 -0.40 17.24 5.07
N LEU A 73 -0.41 16.49 6.17
CA LEU A 73 -1.06 16.90 7.42
C LEU A 73 -0.19 17.82 8.28
N PHE A 74 1.12 17.55 8.34
CA PHE A 74 2.04 18.24 9.24
C PHE A 74 2.87 19.32 8.55
N ARG A 75 3.05 19.26 7.23
CA ARG A 75 3.70 20.32 6.47
C ARG A 75 2.62 21.27 5.95
N ARG A 76 2.15 22.15 6.84
CA ARG A 76 1.42 23.37 6.47
C ARG A 76 2.37 24.37 5.81
#